data_AF-A0A6G0A0J2-F1
#
_entry.id   AF-A0A6G0A0J2-F1
#
_cell.length_a   1.000
_cell.length_b   1.000
_cell.length_c   1.000
_cell.angle_alpha   90.00
_cell.angle_beta   90.00
_cell.angle_gamma   90.00
#
_symmetry.space_group_name_H-M   'P 1'
#
loop_
_entity.id
_entity.type
_entity.pdbx_description
1 polymer ?
#
loop_
_entity_poly.entity_id
_entity_poly.type
_entity_poly.pdbx_seq_one_letter_code
_entity_poly.pdbx_strand_id
1 'polypeptide(L)'
;MKKQRLSIWKSKIDVVQSVVIAVLVVIIVLMNLPLVSQFLGKLNPLGPYEAKVREYGSRLNEASEQMRSQEMKNVALEYDRIRLEDSTNILLALQDYYFDRQTFPETLGQLREEGYIDALVRIEDPELQEPYFYRRLDGRFVLCIRLSDRIKGVNTQYCNPDELERLQQDGAKTFSGELKIRGDISVVNIRAEPNTMSKILYKARADEPFSYVEERDGWYKVVLDGTHGWVSAEFVTVQP
;
A
#
# COMPACT_ATOMS: atom_id res chain seq x y z
N MET A 1 41.67 52.43 42.78
CA MET A 1 40.92 51.47 41.94
C MET A 1 41.90 50.61 41.15
N LYS A 2 42.08 49.32 41.49
CA LYS A 2 42.88 48.36 40.72
C LYS A 2 41.92 47.34 40.10
N LYS A 3 41.86 47.28 38.76
CA LYS A 3 41.05 46.29 38.02
C LYS A 3 41.68 44.91 38.20
N GLN A 4 40.95 43.98 38.82
CA GLN A 4 41.28 42.56 38.79
C GLN A 4 41.01 42.00 37.39
N ARG A 5 42.04 41.42 36.76
CA ARG A 5 41.90 40.53 35.60
C ARG A 5 41.49 39.15 36.13
N LEU A 6 40.21 38.81 36.03
CA LEU A 6 39.77 37.42 36.14
C LEU A 6 40.23 36.67 34.90
N SER A 7 41.17 35.75 35.07
CA SER A 7 41.61 34.82 34.04
C SER A 7 40.46 33.87 33.71
N ILE A 8 39.91 34.00 32.51
CA ILE A 8 38.97 33.06 31.90
C ILE A 8 39.77 31.83 31.50
N TRP A 9 39.98 30.92 32.45
CA TRP A 9 40.35 29.53 32.17
C TRP A 9 39.11 28.68 32.46
N LYS A 10 38.19 28.66 31.49
CA LYS A 10 37.06 27.74 31.48
C LYS A 10 36.91 27.23 30.03
N SER A 11 36.55 25.95 29.91
CA SER A 11 36.18 25.22 28.69
C SER A 11 37.27 24.46 27.90
N LYS A 12 37.94 23.52 28.56
CA LYS A 12 38.29 22.24 27.88
C LYS A 12 37.65 21.02 28.52
N ILE A 13 37.37 21.07 29.82
CA ILE A 13 36.68 20.00 30.56
C ILE A 13 35.20 19.89 30.17
N ASP A 14 34.50 21.00 29.93
CA ASP A 14 33.07 21.00 29.56
C ASP A 14 32.81 20.34 28.19
N VAL A 15 33.71 20.53 27.21
CA VAL A 15 33.56 19.92 25.88
C VAL A 15 33.81 18.42 25.95
N VAL A 16 34.86 18.00 26.66
CA VAL A 16 35.17 16.58 26.83
C VAL A 16 34.06 15.88 27.61
N GLN A 17 33.54 16.48 28.69
CA GLN A 17 32.40 15.92 29.43
C GLN A 17 31.14 15.85 28.57
N SER A 18 30.84 16.88 27.77
CA SER A 18 29.67 16.86 26.89
C SER A 18 29.78 15.79 25.80
N VAL A 19 30.96 15.60 25.22
CA VAL A 19 31.21 14.54 24.23
C VAL A 19 31.11 13.16 24.88
N VAL A 20 31.68 12.98 26.08
CA VAL A 20 31.59 11.71 26.81
C VAL A 20 30.15 11.37 27.18
N ILE A 21 29.36 12.35 27.62
CA ILE A 21 27.93 12.16 27.90
C ILE A 21 27.17 11.82 26.62
N ALA A 22 27.42 12.52 25.51
CA ALA A 22 26.77 12.23 24.24
C ALA A 22 27.09 10.81 23.73
N VAL A 23 28.36 10.40 23.81
CA VAL A 23 28.79 9.04 23.43
C VAL A 23 28.17 8.00 24.35
N LEU A 24 28.11 8.23 25.67
CA LEU A 24 27.45 7.32 26.61
C LEU A 24 25.95 7.23 26.36
N VAL A 25 25.27 8.32 26.04
CA VAL A 25 23.84 8.32 25.68
C VAL A 25 23.62 7.52 24.39
N VAL A 26 24.44 7.73 23.36
CA VAL A 26 24.38 6.94 22.12
C VAL A 26 24.62 5.46 22.39
N ILE A 27 25.61 5.10 23.21
CA ILE A 27 25.89 3.71 23.59
C ILE A 27 24.71 3.11 24.37
N ILE A 28 24.12 3.83 25.33
CA ILE A 28 22.96 3.35 26.11
C ILE A 28 21.73 3.16 25.22
N VAL A 29 21.52 4.05 24.25
CA VAL A 29 20.45 3.95 23.24
C VAL A 29 20.71 2.76 22.30
N LEU A 30 21.95 2.57 21.84
CA LEU A 30 22.35 1.43 21.01
C LEU A 30 22.29 0.09 21.74
N MET A 31 22.61 0.06 23.04
CA MET A 31 22.55 -1.15 23.87
C MET A 31 21.12 -1.53 24.28
N ASN A 32 20.18 -0.58 24.25
CA ASN A 32 18.76 -0.80 24.55
C ASN A 32 17.87 -0.62 23.32
N LEU A 33 18.40 -0.77 22.10
CA LEU A 33 17.62 -0.72 20.85
C LEU A 33 16.32 -1.53 20.90
N PRO A 34 16.24 -2.73 21.51
CA PRO A 34 14.99 -3.48 21.63
C PRO A 34 13.97 -2.81 22.56
N LEU A 35 14.43 -2.13 23.61
CA LEU A 35 13.57 -1.42 24.56
C LEU A 35 13.09 -0.10 23.96
N VAL A 36 13.95 0.57 23.21
CA VAL A 36 13.64 1.78 22.44
C VAL A 36 12.66 1.43 21.31
N SER A 37 12.83 0.32 20.60
CA SER A 37 11.88 -0.12 19.58
C SER A 37 10.54 -0.56 20.18
N GLN A 38 10.53 -1.25 21.33
CA GLN A 38 9.29 -1.53 22.07
C GLN A 38 8.60 -0.27 22.59
N PHE A 39 9.36 0.73 23.03
CA PHE A 39 8.83 2.00 23.49
C PHE A 39 8.28 2.84 22.32
N LEU A 40 9.01 2.91 21.21
CA LEU A 40 8.56 3.56 19.97
C LEU A 40 7.34 2.85 19.37
N GLY A 41 7.29 1.52 19.38
CA GLY A 41 6.11 0.76 18.96
C GLY A 41 4.90 0.90 19.90
N LYS A 42 5.12 1.28 21.17
CA LYS A 42 4.05 1.65 22.12
C LYS A 42 3.64 3.10 22.02
N LEU A 43 4.50 3.96 21.47
CA LEU A 43 4.12 5.27 20.98
C LEU A 43 3.40 5.07 19.63
N ASN A 44 2.22 4.45 19.67
CA ASN A 44 1.18 4.79 18.69
C ASN A 44 0.48 6.02 19.26
N PRO A 45 0.93 7.26 18.97
CA PRO A 45 0.30 8.47 19.48
C PRO A 45 -1.16 8.62 19.01
N LEU A 46 -1.59 7.78 18.07
CA LEU A 46 -2.91 7.80 17.44
C LEU A 46 -3.83 6.66 17.90
N GLY A 47 -3.36 5.69 18.69
CA GLY A 47 -4.23 4.61 19.20
C GLY A 47 -5.50 5.11 19.92
N PRO A 48 -5.40 6.13 20.81
CA PRO A 48 -6.59 6.77 21.40
C PRO A 48 -7.49 7.49 20.40
N TYR A 49 -6.96 7.89 19.24
CA TYR A 49 -7.67 8.58 18.17
C TYR A 49 -8.37 7.58 17.24
N GLU A 50 -7.72 6.49 16.84
CA GLU A 50 -8.33 5.36 16.11
C GLU A 50 -9.49 4.73 16.89
N ALA A 51 -9.38 4.67 18.23
CA ALA A 51 -10.46 4.26 19.12
C ALA A 51 -11.64 5.25 19.09
N LYS A 52 -11.36 6.56 19.05
CA LYS A 52 -12.39 7.59 18.87
C LYS A 52 -13.08 7.49 17.52
N VAL A 53 -12.35 7.28 16.43
CA VAL A 53 -12.93 7.09 15.08
C VAL A 53 -13.91 5.90 15.07
N ARG A 54 -13.54 4.78 15.72
CA ARG A 54 -14.44 3.64 15.94
C ARG A 54 -15.64 3.96 16.83
N GLU A 55 -15.47 4.77 17.87
CA GLU A 55 -16.55 5.24 18.76
C GLU A 55 -17.54 6.17 18.02
N TYR A 56 -17.06 7.04 17.12
CA TYR A 56 -17.90 7.96 16.33
C TYR A 56 -18.84 7.23 15.36
N GLY A 57 -18.37 6.16 14.70
CA GLY A 57 -19.20 5.32 13.83
C GLY A 57 -20.45 4.76 14.53
N SER A 58 -20.36 4.52 15.85
CA SER A 58 -21.47 4.00 16.65
C SER A 58 -22.53 5.06 17.06
N ARG A 59 -22.14 6.35 17.13
CA ARG A 59 -23.00 7.46 17.61
C ARG A 59 -23.92 8.06 16.54
N LEU A 60 -23.69 7.76 15.26
CA LEU A 60 -24.46 8.29 14.13
C LEU A 60 -25.96 7.95 14.20
N ASN A 61 -26.35 6.91 14.95
CA ASN A 61 -27.74 6.50 15.08
C ASN A 61 -28.61 7.46 15.93
N GLU A 62 -28.02 8.37 16.72
CA GLU A 62 -28.74 9.21 17.71
C GLU A 62 -28.61 10.75 17.51
N ALA A 63 -27.85 11.22 16.52
CA ALA A 63 -27.57 12.66 16.31
C ALA A 63 -28.60 13.41 15.43
N SER A 64 -28.76 14.73 15.64
CA SER A 64 -29.63 15.60 14.82
C SER A 64 -29.09 15.78 13.40
N GLU A 65 -29.94 16.07 12.40
CA GLU A 65 -29.55 16.14 10.98
C GLU A 65 -28.39 17.11 10.69
N GLN A 66 -28.36 18.29 11.34
CA GLN A 66 -27.26 19.24 11.20
C GLN A 66 -25.97 18.76 11.87
N MET A 67 -26.05 18.09 13.03
CA MET A 67 -24.88 17.49 13.68
C MET A 67 -24.33 16.33 12.85
N ARG A 68 -25.20 15.47 12.31
CA ARG A 68 -24.83 14.42 11.35
C ARG A 68 -24.11 14.97 10.12
N SER A 69 -24.58 16.09 9.55
CA SER A 69 -23.93 16.70 8.38
C SER A 69 -22.51 17.19 8.67
N GLN A 70 -22.30 17.82 9.84
CA GLN A 70 -20.99 18.31 10.24
C GLN A 70 -20.05 17.17 10.65
N GLU A 71 -20.57 16.16 11.35
CA GLU A 71 -19.81 14.96 11.75
C GLU A 71 -19.38 14.14 10.53
N MET A 72 -20.24 13.97 9.53
CA MET A 72 -19.87 13.28 8.28
C MET A 72 -18.74 14.02 7.54
N LYS A 73 -18.76 15.36 7.50
CA LYS A 73 -17.67 16.14 6.91
C LYS A 73 -16.35 15.95 7.66
N ASN A 74 -16.39 15.88 8.99
CA ASN A 74 -15.19 15.66 9.80
C ASN A 74 -14.62 14.25 9.58
N VAL A 75 -15.47 13.23 9.44
CA VAL A 75 -15.03 11.85 9.13
C VAL A 75 -14.41 11.77 7.74
N ALA A 76 -14.98 12.44 6.74
CA ALA A 76 -14.41 12.45 5.39
C ALA A 76 -13.02 13.10 5.34
N LEU A 77 -12.85 14.23 6.05
CA LEU A 77 -11.55 14.89 6.22
C LEU A 77 -10.53 14.00 6.95
N GLU A 78 -11.01 13.24 7.92
CA GLU A 78 -10.18 12.29 8.66
C GLU A 78 -9.66 11.17 7.76
N TYR A 79 -10.53 10.56 6.96
CA TYR A 79 -10.15 9.55 6.00
C TYR A 79 -9.18 10.09 4.97
N ASP A 80 -9.40 11.30 4.45
CA ASP A 80 -8.46 11.94 3.53
C ASP A 80 -7.08 12.17 4.15
N ARG A 81 -7.00 12.51 5.45
CA ARG A 81 -5.73 12.64 6.15
C ARG A 81 -4.99 11.30 6.20
N ILE A 82 -5.67 10.24 6.63
CA ILE A 82 -5.08 8.89 6.73
C ILE A 82 -4.61 8.42 5.35
N ARG A 83 -5.42 8.62 4.31
CA ARG A 83 -5.06 8.29 2.92
C ARG A 83 -3.80 9.00 2.44
N LEU A 84 -3.61 10.26 2.82
CA LEU A 84 -2.39 11.01 2.51
C LEU A 84 -1.18 10.52 3.31
N GLU A 85 -1.36 10.16 4.58
CA GLU A 85 -0.31 9.56 5.42
C GLU A 85 0.16 8.22 4.84
N ASP A 86 -0.77 7.31 4.54
CA ASP A 86 -0.48 6.02 3.92
C ASP A 86 0.18 6.17 2.55
N SER A 87 -0.28 7.13 1.74
CA SER A 87 0.35 7.45 0.44
C SER A 87 1.83 7.75 0.56
N THR A 88 2.20 8.44 1.63
CA THR A 88 3.57 8.88 1.88
C THR A 88 4.42 7.67 2.26
N ASN A 89 3.90 6.82 3.14
CA ASN A 89 4.56 5.58 3.54
C ASN A 89 4.76 4.63 2.35
N ILE A 90 3.73 4.47 1.50
CA ILE A 90 3.82 3.68 0.26
C ILE A 90 4.89 4.25 -0.67
N LEU A 91 4.88 5.57 -0.91
CA LEU A 91 5.80 6.18 -1.85
C LEU A 91 7.27 6.04 -1.41
N LEU A 92 7.52 6.19 -0.11
CA LEU A 92 8.84 5.95 0.48
C LEU A 92 9.28 4.49 0.31
N ALA A 93 8.40 3.53 0.62
CA ALA A 93 8.70 2.11 0.46
C ALA A 93 8.95 1.73 -1.02
N LEU A 94 8.18 2.31 -1.96
CA LEU A 94 8.40 2.13 -3.39
C LEU A 94 9.75 2.69 -3.84
N GLN A 95 10.14 3.84 -3.29
CA GLN A 95 11.42 4.47 -3.57
C GLN A 95 12.58 3.59 -3.09
N ASP A 96 12.52 3.11 -1.84
CA ASP A 96 13.53 2.22 -1.27
C ASP A 96 13.63 0.90 -2.04
N TYR A 97 12.48 0.27 -2.33
CA TYR A 97 12.41 -0.93 -3.15
C TYR A 97 13.05 -0.73 -4.52
N TYR A 98 12.78 0.41 -5.17
CA TYR A 98 13.36 0.71 -6.48
C TYR A 98 14.88 0.90 -6.40
N PHE A 99 15.40 1.56 -5.35
CA PHE A 99 16.84 1.71 -5.17
C PHE A 99 17.54 0.35 -5.02
N ASP A 100 16.95 -0.56 -4.24
CA ASP A 100 17.52 -1.87 -3.97
C ASP A 100 17.40 -2.83 -5.16
N ARG A 101 16.21 -2.90 -5.75
CA ARG A 101 15.85 -3.92 -6.75
C ARG A 101 15.99 -3.45 -8.18
N GLN A 102 16.17 -2.15 -8.40
CA GLN A 102 16.20 -1.51 -9.73
C GLN A 102 14.92 -1.82 -10.55
N THR A 103 13.80 -2.06 -9.87
CA THR A 103 12.49 -2.33 -10.45
C THR A 103 11.40 -1.94 -9.46
N PHE A 104 10.15 -1.87 -9.92
CA PHE A 104 8.99 -1.66 -9.06
C PHE A 104 8.36 -3.00 -8.65
N PRO A 105 7.71 -3.09 -7.47
CA PRO A 105 7.04 -4.32 -7.06
C PRO A 105 5.84 -4.61 -7.95
N GLU A 106 5.40 -5.87 -8.02
CA GLU A 106 4.17 -6.24 -8.77
C GLU A 106 2.91 -5.81 -8.01
N THR A 107 2.96 -5.81 -6.67
CA THR A 107 1.85 -5.40 -5.79
C THR A 107 2.38 -4.62 -4.58
N LEU A 108 1.51 -3.87 -3.90
CA LEU A 108 1.88 -3.26 -2.61
C LEU A 108 2.11 -4.30 -1.51
N GLY A 109 1.46 -5.48 -1.59
CA GLY A 109 1.65 -6.56 -0.62
C GLY A 109 3.09 -7.07 -0.59
N GLN A 110 3.76 -7.09 -1.74
CA GLN A 110 5.16 -7.47 -1.86
C GLN A 110 6.08 -6.57 -1.00
N LEU A 111 5.79 -5.27 -0.91
CA LEU A 111 6.57 -4.35 -0.08
C LEU A 111 6.53 -4.75 1.40
N ARG A 112 5.39 -5.23 1.88
CA ARG A 112 5.23 -5.70 3.26
C ARG A 112 5.92 -7.04 3.48
N GLU A 113 5.71 -7.99 2.57
CA GLU A 113 6.32 -9.33 2.64
C GLU A 113 7.85 -9.27 2.64
N GLU A 114 8.40 -8.32 1.90
CA GLU A 114 9.85 -8.11 1.80
C GLU A 114 10.39 -7.10 2.82
N GLY A 115 9.54 -6.55 3.70
CA GLY A 115 9.97 -5.72 4.83
C GLY A 115 10.30 -4.26 4.51
N TYR A 116 9.89 -3.76 3.33
CA TYR A 116 9.97 -2.34 2.98
C TYR A 116 8.89 -1.50 3.68
N ILE A 117 7.84 -2.16 4.17
CA ILE A 117 6.77 -1.56 4.97
C ILE A 117 6.67 -2.35 6.28
N ASP A 118 6.54 -1.64 7.40
CA ASP A 118 6.32 -2.27 8.71
C ASP A 118 5.04 -3.13 8.66
N ALA A 119 5.17 -4.41 8.99
CA ALA A 119 4.07 -5.36 8.98
C ALA A 119 2.93 -5.01 9.94
N LEU A 120 3.17 -4.15 10.93
CA LEU A 120 2.16 -3.64 11.85
C LEU A 120 1.32 -2.50 11.26
N VAL A 121 1.81 -1.84 10.21
CA VAL A 121 1.08 -0.75 9.54
C VAL A 121 0.10 -1.35 8.54
N ARG A 122 -1.19 -1.04 8.74
CA ARG A 122 -2.23 -1.37 7.75
C ARG A 122 -2.27 -0.26 6.71
N ILE A 123 -2.04 -0.63 5.45
CA ILE A 123 -2.05 0.27 4.31
C ILE A 123 -3.28 -0.07 3.47
N GLU A 124 -4.41 0.30 4.03
CA GLU A 124 -5.74 0.04 3.49
C GLU A 124 -6.53 1.34 3.56
N ASP A 125 -7.41 1.56 2.59
CA ASP A 125 -8.29 2.71 2.60
C ASP A 125 -9.19 2.67 3.86
N PRO A 126 -9.24 3.72 4.69
CA PRO A 126 -9.93 3.68 5.97
C PRO A 126 -11.46 3.57 5.85
N GLU A 127 -12.01 3.92 4.68
CA GLU A 127 -13.43 3.81 4.39
C GLU A 127 -13.79 2.44 3.81
N LEU A 128 -12.95 1.92 2.92
CA LEU A 128 -13.24 0.69 2.16
C LEU A 128 -12.64 -0.56 2.78
N GLN A 129 -11.60 -0.43 3.60
CA GLN A 129 -10.81 -1.53 4.17
C GLN A 129 -10.16 -2.40 3.08
N GLU A 130 -9.84 -1.80 1.94
CA GLU A 130 -9.20 -2.44 0.80
C GLU A 130 -7.81 -1.81 0.54
N PRO A 131 -6.85 -2.53 -0.06
CA PRO A 131 -5.56 -1.97 -0.41
C PRO A 131 -5.68 -0.78 -1.36
N TYR A 132 -4.75 0.17 -1.25
CA TYR A 132 -4.65 1.27 -2.22
C TYR A 132 -4.37 0.73 -3.63
N PHE A 133 -5.00 1.34 -4.62
CA PHE A 133 -4.83 0.91 -6.01
C PHE A 133 -3.40 1.17 -6.48
N TYR A 134 -2.76 0.10 -6.96
CA TYR A 134 -1.40 0.14 -7.49
C TYR A 134 -1.29 -0.75 -8.73
N ARG A 135 -0.51 -0.31 -9.71
CA ARG A 135 -0.22 -1.11 -10.91
C ARG A 135 1.19 -0.83 -11.42
N ARG A 136 2.00 -1.87 -11.60
CA ARG A 136 3.27 -1.78 -12.32
C ARG A 136 3.03 -1.71 -13.83
N LEU A 137 3.73 -0.82 -14.52
CA LEU A 137 3.64 -0.63 -15.98
C LEU A 137 5.05 -0.47 -16.55
N ASP A 138 5.67 -1.55 -17.03
CA ASP A 138 6.95 -1.56 -17.78
C ASP A 138 7.92 -0.40 -17.44
N GLY A 139 8.55 -0.49 -16.27
CA GLY A 139 9.52 0.51 -15.79
C GLY A 139 8.91 1.77 -15.16
N ARG A 140 7.58 1.83 -15.04
CA ARG A 140 6.81 2.84 -14.31
C ARG A 140 5.82 2.16 -13.37
N PHE A 141 5.11 2.97 -12.58
CA PHE A 141 4.00 2.51 -11.74
C PHE A 141 2.87 3.52 -11.72
N VAL A 142 1.66 3.05 -11.41
CA VAL A 142 0.48 3.87 -11.12
C VAL A 142 0.15 3.65 -9.65
N LEU A 143 -0.11 4.74 -8.93
CA LEU A 143 -0.64 4.71 -7.57
C LEU A 143 -1.82 5.68 -7.51
N CYS A 144 -2.98 5.20 -7.11
CA CYS A 144 -4.21 6.00 -7.04
C CYS A 144 -4.77 5.99 -5.63
N ILE A 145 -5.14 7.18 -5.16
CA ILE A 145 -5.72 7.39 -3.84
C ILE A 145 -6.91 8.32 -4.00
N ARG A 146 -8.07 7.88 -3.53
CA ARG A 146 -9.31 8.64 -3.60
C ARG A 146 -9.39 9.53 -2.37
N LEU A 147 -9.41 10.83 -2.57
CA LEU A 147 -9.84 11.78 -1.55
C LEU A 147 -11.31 12.13 -1.76
N SER A 148 -11.94 12.76 -0.77
CA SER A 148 -13.36 13.11 -0.80
C SER A 148 -13.78 13.91 -2.03
N ASP A 149 -12.88 14.73 -2.61
CA ASP A 149 -13.20 15.62 -3.72
C ASP A 149 -12.36 15.38 -5.00
N ARG A 150 -11.38 14.47 -4.97
CA ARG A 150 -10.46 14.25 -6.10
C ARG A 150 -9.63 12.98 -5.95
N ILE A 151 -8.97 12.57 -7.02
CA ILE A 151 -7.95 11.51 -7.01
C ILE A 151 -6.55 12.14 -6.93
N LYS A 152 -5.65 11.52 -6.16
CA LYS A 152 -4.23 11.87 -6.04
C LYS A 152 -3.34 10.64 -6.21
N GLY A 153 -2.05 10.88 -6.48
CA GLY A 153 -1.04 9.84 -6.60
C GLY A 153 -0.09 10.05 -7.79
N VAL A 154 0.43 8.95 -8.34
CA VAL A 154 1.42 8.94 -9.42
C VAL A 154 0.81 8.35 -10.68
N ASN A 155 1.04 9.00 -11.82
CA ASN A 155 0.48 8.63 -13.12
C ASN A 155 -1.05 8.52 -13.09
N THR A 156 -1.71 9.49 -12.44
CA THR A 156 -3.15 9.45 -12.12
C THR A 156 -4.08 9.48 -13.33
N GLN A 157 -3.56 9.85 -14.51
CA GLN A 157 -4.30 9.75 -15.78
C GLN A 157 -4.69 8.32 -16.16
N TYR A 158 -4.06 7.31 -15.54
CA TYR A 158 -4.43 5.90 -15.68
C TYR A 158 -5.30 5.40 -14.52
N CYS A 159 -5.75 6.28 -13.62
CA CYS A 159 -6.77 5.96 -12.64
C CYS A 159 -8.13 6.06 -13.34
N ASN A 160 -8.72 4.91 -13.67
CA ASN A 160 -10.08 4.84 -14.20
C ASN A 160 -11.08 4.90 -13.01
N PRO A 161 -11.90 5.96 -12.87
CA PRO A 161 -12.88 6.06 -11.78
C PRO A 161 -13.84 4.87 -11.73
N ASP A 162 -14.21 4.32 -12.89
CA ASP A 162 -15.12 3.18 -12.99
C ASP A 162 -14.45 1.87 -12.53
N GLU A 163 -13.13 1.73 -12.67
CA GLU A 163 -12.37 0.59 -12.09
C GLU A 163 -12.17 0.77 -10.59
N LEU A 164 -12.02 2.01 -10.12
CA LEU A 164 -11.85 2.35 -8.71
C LEU A 164 -13.15 2.26 -7.90
N GLU A 165 -14.31 2.46 -8.54
CA GLU A 165 -15.65 2.21 -7.98
C GLU A 165 -16.03 0.73 -7.98
N ARG A 166 -15.54 -0.07 -8.94
CA ARG A 166 -15.74 -1.54 -8.95
C ARG A 166 -15.08 -2.22 -7.73
N LEU A 167 -13.96 -1.69 -7.25
CA LEU A 167 -13.36 -2.11 -5.97
C LEU A 167 -14.21 -1.77 -4.74
N GLN A 168 -15.22 -0.89 -4.85
CA GLN A 168 -16.14 -0.53 -3.76
C GLN A 168 -17.43 -1.37 -3.76
N GLN A 169 -17.75 -2.03 -4.87
CA GLN A 169 -18.96 -2.84 -5.01
C GLN A 169 -18.70 -4.35 -4.92
N ASP A 170 -17.48 -4.80 -5.21
CA ASP A 170 -17.09 -6.22 -5.19
C ASP A 170 -16.18 -6.59 -4.00
N GLY A 171 -16.51 -6.09 -2.81
CA GLY A 171 -16.00 -6.70 -1.58
C GLY A 171 -16.41 -8.18 -1.53
N ALA A 172 -15.43 -9.06 -1.67
CA ALA A 172 -15.54 -10.53 -1.64
C ALA A 172 -15.97 -11.26 -2.93
N LYS A 173 -15.37 -10.94 -4.08
CA LYS A 173 -15.02 -12.01 -5.03
C LYS A 173 -13.54 -11.99 -5.34
N THR A 174 -12.80 -12.87 -4.69
CA THR A 174 -11.57 -13.40 -5.28
C THR A 174 -11.96 -13.92 -6.67
N PHE A 175 -11.56 -13.23 -7.73
CA PHE A 175 -11.64 -13.75 -9.10
C PHE A 175 -10.58 -14.84 -9.25
N SER A 176 -10.71 -15.88 -8.42
CA SER A 176 -9.94 -17.11 -8.47
C SER A 176 -10.91 -18.25 -8.66
N GLY A 177 -10.81 -18.85 -9.83
CA GLY A 177 -11.50 -20.08 -10.18
C GLY A 177 -10.66 -20.85 -11.18
N GLU A 178 -11.08 -22.06 -11.46
CA GLU A 178 -10.45 -22.88 -12.49
C GLU A 178 -11.12 -22.54 -13.83
N LEU A 179 -10.31 -22.22 -14.83
CA LEU A 179 -10.73 -22.05 -16.21
C LEU A 179 -10.51 -23.37 -16.93
N LYS A 180 -11.53 -23.76 -17.69
CA LYS A 180 -11.44 -24.82 -18.67
C LYS A 180 -11.57 -24.23 -20.07
N ILE A 181 -10.77 -24.72 -21.01
CA ILE A 181 -10.95 -24.36 -22.42
C ILE A 181 -12.27 -24.95 -22.92
N ARG A 182 -13.02 -24.19 -23.72
CA ARG A 182 -14.26 -24.68 -24.31
C ARG A 182 -13.98 -25.92 -25.17
N GLY A 183 -14.85 -26.93 -25.07
CA GLY A 183 -14.60 -28.25 -25.64
C GLY A 183 -14.52 -28.31 -27.17
N ASP A 184 -14.94 -27.27 -27.89
CA ASP A 184 -14.79 -27.10 -29.33
C ASP A 184 -13.43 -26.54 -29.75
N ILE A 185 -12.57 -26.17 -28.79
CA ILE A 185 -11.27 -25.51 -29.02
C ILE A 185 -10.14 -26.44 -28.58
N SER A 186 -9.19 -26.69 -29.50
CA SER A 186 -8.04 -27.57 -29.21
C SER A 186 -6.90 -26.86 -28.50
N VAL A 187 -6.66 -25.58 -28.81
CA VAL A 187 -5.56 -24.79 -28.27
C VAL A 187 -5.98 -23.32 -28.11
N VAL A 188 -5.64 -22.70 -26.99
CA VAL A 188 -5.77 -21.26 -26.76
C VAL A 188 -4.40 -20.62 -26.56
N ASN A 189 -4.26 -19.37 -26.98
CA ASN A 189 -3.04 -18.59 -26.77
C ASN A 189 -3.17 -17.81 -25.47
N ILE A 190 -2.18 -17.96 -24.60
CA ILE A 190 -1.98 -17.09 -23.43
C ILE A 190 -0.95 -16.04 -23.81
N ARG A 191 -1.30 -14.78 -23.63
CA ARG A 191 -0.57 -13.63 -24.17
C ARG A 191 -0.02 -12.74 -23.08
N ALA A 192 0.96 -11.89 -23.43
CA ALA A 192 1.60 -10.99 -22.49
C ALA A 192 0.67 -9.87 -22.00
N GLU A 193 -0.26 -9.43 -22.86
CA GLU A 193 -1.25 -8.40 -22.57
C GLU A 193 -2.63 -8.82 -23.10
N PRO A 194 -3.74 -8.27 -22.57
CA PRO A 194 -5.11 -8.62 -22.97
C PRO A 194 -5.49 -7.99 -24.32
N ASN A 195 -4.75 -8.33 -25.37
CA ASN A 195 -5.01 -7.93 -26.74
C ASN A 195 -4.47 -8.97 -27.72
N THR A 196 -4.94 -8.94 -28.96
CA THR A 196 -4.59 -9.93 -29.99
C THR A 196 -3.22 -9.70 -30.64
N MET A 197 -2.61 -8.54 -30.40
CA MET A 197 -1.35 -8.11 -31.01
C MET A 197 -0.12 -8.43 -30.14
N SER A 198 -0.31 -8.64 -28.84
CA SER A 198 0.76 -8.92 -27.89
C SER A 198 1.37 -10.31 -28.09
N LYS A 199 2.60 -10.45 -27.62
CA LYS A 199 3.37 -11.70 -27.73
C LYS A 199 2.62 -12.86 -27.07
N ILE A 200 2.60 -14.01 -27.74
CA ILE A 200 2.11 -15.27 -27.17
C ILE A 200 3.18 -15.79 -26.20
N LEU A 201 2.82 -15.93 -24.93
CA LEU A 201 3.67 -16.46 -23.87
C LEU A 201 3.58 -17.99 -23.78
N TYR A 202 2.37 -18.52 -23.95
CA TYR A 202 2.11 -19.95 -23.84
C TYR A 202 0.93 -20.38 -24.74
N LYS A 203 0.90 -21.67 -25.10
CA LYS A 203 -0.17 -22.30 -25.86
C LYS A 203 -0.76 -23.45 -25.06
N ALA A 204 -1.94 -23.20 -24.53
CA ALA A 204 -2.66 -24.08 -23.64
C ALA A 204 -3.56 -25.04 -24.42
N ARG A 205 -3.51 -26.34 -24.10
CA ARG A 205 -4.34 -27.37 -24.75
C ARG A 205 -5.63 -27.63 -23.98
N ALA A 206 -6.65 -28.13 -24.69
CA ALA A 206 -8.03 -28.33 -24.19
C ALA A 206 -8.17 -28.98 -22.79
N ASP A 207 -7.21 -29.81 -22.42
CA ASP A 207 -7.24 -30.63 -21.20
C ASP A 207 -6.47 -29.98 -20.04
N GLU A 208 -5.81 -28.84 -20.28
CA GLU A 208 -5.02 -28.13 -19.30
C GLU A 208 -5.93 -27.17 -18.51
N PRO A 209 -6.04 -27.33 -17.18
CA PRO A 209 -6.72 -26.35 -16.34
C PRO A 209 -5.82 -25.15 -16.08
N PHE A 210 -6.43 -23.97 -15.94
CA PHE A 210 -5.73 -22.74 -15.56
C PHE A 210 -6.43 -22.08 -14.40
N SER A 211 -5.69 -21.56 -13.44
CA SER A 211 -6.27 -20.62 -12.48
C SER A 211 -6.21 -19.21 -13.07
N TYR A 212 -7.25 -18.43 -12.81
CA TYR A 212 -7.22 -16.99 -13.05
C TYR A 212 -7.22 -16.22 -11.74
N VAL A 213 -6.78 -14.96 -11.80
CA VAL A 213 -6.68 -14.06 -10.64
C VAL A 213 -7.29 -12.68 -10.90
N GLU A 214 -7.64 -12.40 -12.16
CA GLU A 214 -8.21 -11.12 -12.60
C GLU A 214 -9.05 -11.37 -13.86
N GLU A 215 -10.16 -10.64 -14.00
CA GLU A 215 -10.91 -10.52 -15.25
C GLU A 215 -10.90 -9.04 -15.69
N ARG A 216 -10.57 -8.77 -16.95
CA ARG A 216 -10.57 -7.42 -17.50
C ARG A 216 -10.92 -7.43 -18.99
N ASP A 217 -11.94 -6.67 -19.36
CA ASP A 217 -12.34 -6.38 -20.75
C ASP A 217 -12.45 -7.63 -21.66
N GLY A 218 -13.04 -8.71 -21.14
CA GLY A 218 -13.18 -9.97 -21.88
C GLY A 218 -11.91 -10.81 -21.92
N TRP A 219 -10.99 -10.60 -20.98
CA TRP A 219 -9.79 -11.41 -20.78
C TRP A 219 -9.65 -11.84 -19.33
N TYR A 220 -9.10 -13.03 -19.12
CA TYR A 220 -8.70 -13.54 -17.83
C TYR A 220 -7.18 -13.48 -17.69
N LYS A 221 -6.69 -12.94 -16.57
CA LYS A 221 -5.29 -13.05 -16.18
C LYS A 221 -5.09 -14.38 -15.49
N VAL A 222 -4.26 -15.22 -16.10
CA VAL A 222 -3.98 -16.59 -15.65
C VAL A 222 -2.59 -16.72 -15.07
N VAL A 223 -2.47 -17.63 -14.11
CA VAL A 223 -1.18 -17.97 -13.48
C VAL A 223 -0.57 -19.12 -14.27
N LEU A 224 0.68 -18.93 -14.66
CA LEU A 224 1.56 -19.93 -15.26
C LEU A 224 2.70 -20.17 -14.27
N ASP A 225 3.38 -21.31 -14.31
CA ASP A 225 4.47 -21.65 -13.38
C ASP A 225 5.51 -20.51 -13.23
N GLY A 226 5.34 -19.68 -12.20
CA GLY A 226 6.17 -18.51 -11.91
C GLY A 226 5.94 -17.25 -12.77
N THR A 227 4.90 -17.19 -13.61
CA THR A 227 4.61 -16.05 -14.50
C THR A 227 3.10 -15.83 -14.70
N HIS A 228 2.71 -14.71 -15.30
CA HIS A 228 1.32 -14.38 -15.57
C HIS A 228 1.12 -14.13 -17.07
N GLY A 229 -0.09 -14.44 -17.55
CA GLY A 229 -0.50 -14.10 -18.90
C GLY A 229 -1.99 -13.86 -19.01
N TRP A 230 -2.46 -13.59 -20.21
CA TRP A 230 -3.85 -13.24 -20.50
C TRP A 230 -4.45 -14.20 -21.53
N VAL A 231 -5.60 -14.78 -21.20
CA VAL A 231 -6.40 -15.61 -22.12
C VAL A 231 -7.73 -14.92 -22.38
N SER A 232 -8.22 -14.96 -23.61
CA SER A 232 -9.52 -14.35 -23.92
C SER A 232 -10.65 -15.15 -23.26
N ALA A 233 -11.53 -14.44 -22.56
CA ALA A 233 -12.73 -15.00 -21.94
C ALA A 233 -13.65 -15.65 -22.96
N GLU A 234 -13.53 -15.26 -24.24
CA GLU A 234 -14.25 -15.94 -25.32
C GLU A 234 -13.91 -17.43 -25.31
N PHE A 235 -12.67 -17.87 -25.10
CA PHE A 235 -12.27 -19.27 -25.36
C PHE A 235 -12.31 -20.20 -24.14
N VAL A 236 -12.71 -19.70 -22.97
CA VAL A 236 -12.67 -20.44 -21.72
C VAL A 236 -14.00 -20.35 -20.97
N THR A 237 -14.23 -21.27 -20.05
CA THR A 237 -15.34 -21.24 -19.11
C THR A 237 -14.83 -21.34 -17.68
N VAL A 238 -15.39 -20.51 -16.81
CA VAL A 238 -15.17 -20.59 -15.36
C VAL A 238 -15.88 -21.83 -14.84
N GLN A 239 -15.14 -22.70 -14.16
CA GLN A 239 -15.69 -23.82 -13.41
C GLN A 239 -16.16 -23.34 -12.03
N PRO A 240 -17.34 -23.79 -11.56
CA PRO A 240 -17.88 -23.45 -10.24
C PRO A 240 -17.13 -24.13 -9.08
#